data_AF-A0A951Z5D0-F1
#
_entry.id   AF-A0A951Z5D0-F1
#
_cell.length_a   1.000
_cell.length_b   1.000
_cell.length_c   1.000
_cell.angle_alpha   90.00
_cell.angle_beta   90.00
_cell.angle_gamma   90.00
#
_symmetry.space_group_name_H-M   'P 1'
#
loop_
_entity.id
_entity.type
_entity.pdbx_description
1 polymer ?
#
loop_
_entity_poly.entity_id
_entity_poly.type
_entity_poly.pdbx_seq_one_letter_code
_entity_poly.pdbx_strand_id
1 'polypeptide(L)'
;MTSITATFFLLGILALASMACAQGPLGHLTQLQEGRSMRETSTFREGKDGRYDRNAPPKGDLEEKSNWDNFRVPPGETHVVMDREGPGVITHMWFTFLGPEPQPWAPQGSANHQ
;
A
#
# COMPACT_ATOMS: atom_id res chain seq x y z
N MET A 1 -57.44 10.38 20.27
CA MET A 1 -56.38 9.44 20.72
C MET A 1 -55.77 8.60 19.59
N THR A 2 -56.43 8.40 18.44
CA THR A 2 -55.92 7.58 17.32
C THR A 2 -54.84 8.26 16.46
N SER A 3 -54.84 9.59 16.35
CA SER A 3 -53.88 10.34 15.52
C SER A 3 -52.46 10.38 16.11
N ILE A 4 -52.34 10.50 17.44
CA ILE A 4 -51.05 10.56 18.13
C ILE A 4 -50.30 9.22 18.00
N THR A 5 -51.02 8.10 18.15
CA THR A 5 -50.46 6.75 18.01
C THR A 5 -49.96 6.48 16.59
N ALA A 6 -50.69 6.94 15.57
CA ALA A 6 -50.29 6.80 14.17
C ALA A 6 -49.02 7.62 13.85
N THR A 7 -48.90 8.82 14.41
CA THR A 7 -47.70 9.66 14.26
C THR A 7 -46.46 9.04 14.89
N PHE A 8 -46.58 8.49 16.12
CA PHE A 8 -45.46 7.78 16.76
C PHE A 8 -45.07 6.51 16.00
N PHE A 9 -46.04 5.79 15.45
CA PHE A 9 -45.77 4.60 14.63
C PHE A 9 -45.03 4.96 13.34
N LEU A 10 -45.46 6.03 12.65
CA LEU A 10 -44.80 6.52 11.44
C LEU A 10 -43.38 7.06 11.72
N LEU A 11 -43.20 7.79 12.82
CA LEU A 11 -41.88 8.27 13.27
C LEU A 11 -40.95 7.09 13.62
N GLY A 12 -41.49 6.03 14.23
CA GLY A 12 -40.74 4.80 14.49
C GLY A 12 -40.27 4.11 13.21
N ILE A 13 -41.14 4.02 12.19
CA ILE A 13 -40.78 3.46 10.87
C ILE A 13 -39.70 4.31 10.19
N LEU A 14 -39.83 5.64 10.21
CA LEU A 14 -38.86 6.56 9.62
C LEU A 14 -37.48 6.49 10.32
N ALA A 15 -37.46 6.34 11.65
CA ALA A 15 -36.22 6.17 12.41
C ALA A 15 -35.53 4.83 12.13
N LEU A 16 -36.28 3.74 11.96
CA LEU A 16 -35.71 2.44 11.57
C LEU A 16 -35.16 2.46 10.14
N ALA A 17 -35.86 3.12 9.22
CA ALA A 17 -35.41 3.28 7.84
C ALA A 17 -34.12 4.12 7.74
N SER A 18 -33.95 5.15 8.56
CA SER A 18 -32.73 5.98 8.55
C SER A 18 -31.50 5.23 9.07
N MET A 19 -31.66 4.31 10.05
CA MET A 19 -30.58 3.45 10.51
C MET A 19 -30.18 2.40 9.47
N ALA A 20 -31.14 1.89 8.68
CA ALA A 20 -30.87 0.94 7.60
C ALA A 20 -30.14 1.59 6.40
N CYS A 21 -30.40 2.88 6.13
CA CYS A 21 -29.75 3.63 5.05
C CYS A 21 -28.39 4.24 5.43
N ALA A 22 -27.96 4.15 6.69
CA ALA A 22 -26.70 4.75 7.15
C ALA A 22 -25.44 3.97 6.72
N GLN A 23 -25.58 2.82 6.07
CA GLN A 23 -24.46 2.07 5.49
C GLN A 23 -24.05 2.64 4.13
N GLY A 24 -23.44 3.82 4.16
CA GLY A 24 -22.79 4.40 2.98
C GLY A 24 -21.53 3.62 2.57
N PRO A 25 -20.87 3.99 1.46
CA PRO A 25 -19.67 3.30 0.94
C PRO A 25 -18.49 3.24 1.94
N LEU A 26 -18.53 4.05 3.00
CA LEU A 26 -17.52 4.11 4.05
C LEU A 26 -17.89 3.27 5.29
N GLY A 27 -19.09 2.67 5.34
CA GLY A 27 -19.60 1.95 6.50
C GLY A 27 -18.78 0.73 6.93
N HIS A 28 -17.92 0.22 6.03
CA HIS A 28 -17.02 -0.89 6.33
C HIS A 28 -15.62 -0.44 6.81
N LEU A 29 -15.29 0.85 6.80
CA LEU A 29 -13.97 1.33 7.26
C LEU A 29 -13.73 1.09 8.75
N THR A 30 -14.78 1.05 9.56
CA THR A 30 -14.69 0.85 11.01
C THR A 30 -14.72 -0.62 11.42
N GLN A 31 -14.87 -1.53 10.45
CA GLN A 31 -14.92 -2.96 10.71
C GLN A 31 -13.51 -3.56 10.67
N LEU A 32 -13.25 -4.52 11.55
CA LEU A 32 -12.04 -5.32 11.48
C LEU A 32 -12.08 -6.17 10.21
N GLN A 33 -11.01 -6.13 9.43
CA GLN A 33 -10.85 -6.96 8.25
C GLN A 33 -10.14 -8.26 8.64
N GLU A 34 -10.61 -9.38 8.09
CA GLU A 34 -9.91 -10.65 8.23
C GLU A 34 -8.62 -10.67 7.40
N GLY A 35 -7.67 -11.51 7.81
CA GLY A 35 -6.38 -11.65 7.14
C GLY A 35 -5.29 -10.74 7.73
N ARG A 36 -4.28 -10.41 6.90
CA ARG A 36 -3.14 -9.58 7.31
C ARG A 36 -2.68 -8.69 6.18
N SER A 37 -2.23 -7.49 6.52
CA SER A 37 -1.53 -6.61 5.58
C SER A 37 -0.14 -7.16 5.29
N MET A 38 0.23 -7.20 4.01
CA MET A 38 1.57 -7.55 3.54
C MET A 38 2.08 -6.45 2.62
N ARG A 39 3.39 -6.26 2.57
CA ARG A 39 4.03 -5.27 1.71
C ARG A 39 5.41 -5.74 1.26
N GLU A 40 5.68 -5.61 -0.03
CA GLU A 40 7.02 -5.64 -0.61
C GLU A 40 7.45 -4.20 -0.94
N THR A 41 8.68 -3.84 -0.58
CA THR A 41 9.23 -2.50 -0.80
C THR A 41 10.67 -2.58 -1.26
N SER A 42 11.17 -1.48 -1.84
CA SER A 42 12.58 -1.29 -2.13
C SER A 42 13.41 -0.88 -0.91
N THR A 43 12.84 -0.89 0.30
CA THR A 43 13.55 -0.52 1.54
C THR A 43 14.82 -1.33 1.71
N PHE A 44 15.93 -0.67 2.02
CA PHE A 44 17.22 -1.32 2.19
C PHE A 44 17.22 -2.26 3.40
N ARG A 45 17.70 -3.47 3.15
CA ARG A 45 17.80 -4.58 4.10
C ARG A 45 19.20 -5.14 4.01
N GLU A 46 19.86 -5.28 5.15
CA GLU A 46 21.27 -5.69 5.19
C GLU A 46 21.40 -7.09 5.79
N GLY A 47 21.97 -8.01 5.02
CA GLY A 47 22.34 -9.33 5.48
C GLY A 47 23.57 -9.29 6.39
N LYS A 48 23.92 -10.45 6.98
CA LYS A 48 25.06 -10.58 7.90
C LYS A 48 26.41 -10.27 7.23
N ASP A 49 26.48 -10.32 5.91
CA ASP A 49 27.66 -10.03 5.09
C ASP A 49 27.75 -8.55 4.67
N GLY A 50 26.84 -7.69 5.15
CA GLY A 50 26.80 -6.27 4.81
C GLY A 50 26.25 -5.97 3.41
N ARG A 51 25.71 -6.97 2.73
CA ARG A 51 25.09 -6.85 1.40
C ARG A 51 23.58 -6.83 1.50
N TYR A 52 22.92 -6.43 0.41
CA TYR A 52 21.46 -6.47 0.35
C TYR A 52 20.95 -7.91 0.48
N ASP A 53 20.04 -8.14 1.43
CA ASP A 53 19.30 -9.39 1.58
C ASP A 53 17.81 -9.09 1.73
N ARG A 54 17.00 -9.54 0.76
CA ARG A 54 15.54 -9.35 0.73
C ARG A 54 14.86 -9.88 2.00
N ASN A 55 15.42 -10.92 2.62
CA ASN A 55 14.83 -11.58 3.78
C ASN A 55 15.30 -10.98 5.12
N ALA A 56 16.31 -10.11 5.10
CA ALA A 56 16.78 -9.43 6.31
C ALA A 56 15.78 -8.35 6.78
N PRO A 57 15.80 -7.95 8.07
CA PRO A 57 15.06 -6.79 8.55
C PRO A 57 15.47 -5.49 7.82
N PRO A 58 14.56 -4.51 7.68
CA PRO A 58 14.94 -3.16 7.26
C PRO A 58 16.03 -2.61 8.16
N LYS A 59 17.05 -1.97 7.57
CA LYS A 59 18.20 -1.45 8.33
C LYS A 59 17.78 -0.34 9.30
N GLY A 60 17.15 0.73 8.78
CA GLY A 60 16.42 1.72 9.58
C GLY A 60 17.25 2.48 10.63
N ASP A 61 18.56 2.55 10.47
CA ASP A 61 19.50 3.27 11.34
C ASP A 61 19.94 4.61 10.73
N LEU A 62 20.93 5.28 11.33
CA LEU A 62 21.45 6.57 10.87
C LEU A 62 22.55 6.45 9.80
N GLU A 63 22.90 5.24 9.36
CA GLU A 63 23.90 5.07 8.32
C GLU A 63 23.32 5.39 6.95
N GLU A 64 24.15 5.91 6.03
CA GLU A 64 23.72 6.31 4.69
C GLU A 64 22.97 5.19 3.94
N LYS A 65 23.40 3.95 4.13
CA LYS A 65 22.77 2.75 3.54
C LYS A 65 21.30 2.61 3.90
N SER A 66 20.84 3.13 5.04
CA SER A 66 19.42 3.09 5.42
C SER A 66 18.53 3.92 4.50
N ASN A 67 19.10 4.77 3.63
CA ASN A 67 18.38 5.54 2.62
C ASN A 67 18.66 5.01 1.19
N TRP A 68 19.25 3.83 1.03
CA TRP A 68 19.50 3.21 -0.27
C TRP A 68 18.28 2.38 -0.73
N ASP A 69 17.10 3.01 -0.68
CA ASP A 69 15.80 2.35 -0.85
C ASP A 69 15.36 2.22 -2.32
N ASN A 70 16.28 1.88 -3.21
CA ASN A 70 16.01 1.72 -4.64
C ASN A 70 16.81 0.58 -5.28
N PHE A 71 16.39 0.17 -6.47
CA PHE A 71 17.11 -0.81 -7.29
C PHE A 71 17.61 -0.17 -8.58
N ARG A 72 18.79 -0.60 -9.03
CA ARG A 72 19.31 -0.29 -10.37
C ARG A 72 19.10 -1.51 -11.25
N VAL A 73 18.48 -1.31 -12.40
CA VAL A 73 18.24 -2.36 -13.40
C VAL A 73 19.08 -2.03 -14.64
N PRO A 74 20.07 -2.86 -15.01
CA PRO A 74 20.85 -2.64 -16.23
C PRO A 74 19.99 -2.73 -17.51
N PRO A 75 20.46 -2.19 -18.64
CA PRO A 75 19.76 -2.31 -19.92
C PRO A 75 19.50 -3.78 -20.31
N GLY A 76 18.25 -4.10 -20.66
CA GLY A 76 17.82 -5.44 -21.05
C GLY A 76 17.54 -6.41 -19.89
N GLU A 77 17.83 -6.00 -18.65
CA GLU A 77 17.60 -6.83 -17.47
C GLU A 77 16.18 -6.63 -16.90
N THR A 78 15.74 -7.61 -16.11
CA THR A 78 14.47 -7.55 -15.38
C THR A 78 14.73 -7.68 -13.88
N HIS A 79 13.98 -6.94 -13.07
CA HIS A 79 14.02 -7.06 -11.61
C HIS A 79 12.66 -7.50 -11.07
N VAL A 80 12.64 -8.60 -10.32
CA VAL A 80 11.43 -9.09 -9.66
C VAL A 80 11.18 -8.26 -8.40
N VAL A 81 10.14 -7.43 -8.41
CA VAL A 81 9.81 -6.53 -7.29
C VAL A 81 9.00 -7.21 -6.19
N MET A 82 8.21 -8.24 -6.54
CA MET A 82 7.45 -9.06 -5.60
C MET A 82 7.36 -10.49 -6.11
N ASP A 83 7.73 -11.45 -5.27
CA ASP A 83 7.57 -12.90 -5.50
C ASP A 83 7.02 -13.52 -4.21
N ARG A 84 5.73 -13.82 -4.20
CA ARG A 84 4.99 -14.25 -3.01
C ARG A 84 3.93 -15.27 -3.38
N GLU A 85 3.81 -16.29 -2.55
CA GLU A 85 2.82 -17.36 -2.68
C GLU A 85 1.66 -17.20 -1.68
N GLY A 86 0.54 -17.86 -1.99
CA GLY A 86 -0.65 -17.93 -1.15
C GLY A 86 -1.78 -16.99 -1.59
N PRO A 87 -2.96 -17.10 -0.95
CA PRO A 87 -4.11 -16.26 -1.27
C PRO A 87 -3.88 -14.81 -0.86
N GLY A 88 -4.25 -13.88 -1.73
CA GLY A 88 -4.17 -12.45 -1.46
C GLY A 88 -4.68 -11.59 -2.61
N VAL A 89 -4.86 -10.29 -2.33
CA VAL A 89 -5.25 -9.28 -3.31
C VAL A 89 -4.26 -8.12 -3.21
N ILE A 90 -3.62 -7.76 -4.32
CA ILE A 90 -2.83 -6.53 -4.40
C ILE A 90 -3.80 -5.36 -4.54
N THR A 91 -3.87 -4.52 -3.52
CA THR A 91 -4.79 -3.37 -3.47
C THR A 91 -4.14 -2.05 -3.86
N HIS A 92 -2.80 -1.98 -3.83
CA HIS A 92 -2.04 -0.78 -4.14
C HIS A 92 -0.64 -1.12 -4.65
N MET A 93 -0.23 -0.42 -5.71
CA MET A 93 1.13 -0.47 -6.25
C MET A 93 1.60 0.97 -6.48
N TRP A 94 2.86 1.24 -6.13
CA TRP A 94 3.48 2.53 -6.34
C TRP A 94 4.90 2.31 -6.88
N PHE A 95 5.23 3.03 -7.96
CA PHE A 95 6.55 3.06 -8.58
C PHE A 95 6.91 4.49 -8.90
N THR A 96 8.18 4.82 -8.72
CA THR A 96 8.79 6.01 -9.30
C THR A 96 10.04 5.60 -10.04
N PHE A 97 10.30 6.22 -11.17
CA PHE A 97 11.52 6.01 -11.94
C PHE A 97 12.37 7.26 -11.81
N LEU A 98 13.67 7.06 -11.62
CA LEU A 98 14.60 8.19 -11.67
C LEU A 98 14.57 8.77 -13.08
N GLY A 99 14.61 10.10 -13.18
CA GLY A 99 14.65 10.80 -14.46
C GLY A 99 15.84 10.34 -15.33
N PRO A 100 15.69 10.37 -16.67
CA PRO A 100 16.71 9.87 -17.59
C PRO A 100 17.92 10.81 -17.71
N GLU A 101 17.91 11.97 -17.06
CA GLU A 101 18.97 12.97 -17.16
C GLU A 101 20.32 12.45 -16.63
N PRO A 102 21.46 13.01 -17.09
CA PRO A 102 22.78 12.68 -16.57
C PRO A 102 22.87 12.77 -15.05
N GLN A 103 23.47 11.74 -14.45
CA GLN A 103 23.77 11.66 -13.02
C GLN A 103 25.27 11.45 -12.81
N PRO A 104 25.84 11.73 -11.62
CA PRO A 104 27.26 11.46 -11.34
C PRO A 104 27.67 10.00 -11.61
N TRP A 105 26.75 9.04 -11.45
CA TRP A 105 26.96 7.61 -11.72
C TRP A 105 26.46 7.14 -13.11
N ALA A 106 25.84 8.02 -13.89
CA ALA A 106 25.33 7.74 -15.23
C ALA A 106 25.50 8.99 -16.11
N PRO A 107 26.72 9.30 -16.58
CA PRO A 107 27.01 10.56 -17.28
C PRO A 107 26.28 10.73 -18.62
N GLN A 108 25.86 9.63 -19.24
CA GLN A 108 25.08 9.63 -20.48
C GLN A 108 23.56 9.58 -20.22
N GLY A 109 23.14 9.73 -18.95
CA GLY A 109 21.75 9.52 -18.53
C GLY A 109 21.44 8.07 -18.16
N SER A 110 20.25 7.88 -17.57
CA SER A 110 19.70 6.56 -17.25
C SER A 110 18.67 6.13 -18.30
N ALA A 111 18.30 4.85 -18.30
CA ALA A 111 17.27 4.33 -19.21
C ALA A 111 15.95 5.12 -19.05
N ASN A 112 15.33 5.46 -20.17
CA ASN A 112 14.01 6.08 -20.18
C ASN A 112 12.94 5.02 -19.90
N HIS A 113 11.94 5.37 -19.07
CA HIS A 113 10.81 4.51 -18.72
C HIS A 113 9.60 4.72 -19.66
N GLN A 114 9.66 5.72 -20.55
CA GLN A 114 8.67 6.01 -21.59
C GLN A 114 9.08 5.40 -22.93
#